data_AF-A0A1B5KT57-F1
#
_entry.id   AF-A0A1B5KT57-F1
#
_cell.length_a   1.000
_cell.length_b   1.000
_cell.length_c   1.000
_cell.angle_alpha   90.00
_cell.angle_beta   90.00
_cell.angle_gamma   90.00
#
_symmetry.space_group_name_H-M   'P 1'
#
loop_
_entity.id
_entity.type
_entity.pdbx_description
1 polymer ?
#
loop_
_entity_poly.entity_id
_entity_poly.type
_entity_poly.pdbx_seq_one_letter_code
_entity_poly.pdbx_strand_id
1 'polypeptide(L)'
;MTAARGTPKLGHRTIKAFIDHITQTLPGPADDFVPPLIQDYIKAFSEVLAKPANVEYLARQDAAPWELCVDFLLDVAVYILPYESHSSLPSIARASPAPGTSTPRSTLRSSGSTQTHKRGGQNDGDSLRDVLEALQYLIQASNAPVTRRARLITDLAVRVLNMKHLSLGSLQTMSFAICNTIFARTQADDVQYGLSLVYDLIPLMSHWWRAERVSQDELIKSLRNEISKTLFLAHPHIEHICRDGNEDTKTKIESLAEPLWQEYSKRSEPNRLQLQDLTFNPSLLPKESMQIGLFGLRNHNVDGESHWAVVQNLCLLESALLQHDERAAKSSVDATEHPRKRQRTREHLSRLRLKLHSKDVGIQRTALQLMAFLIDSCGLSDEDLPLFLEILTTCVGDKSPITASWALVAAARYVWASVFFWSQSDTKSW
;
A
#
# COMPACT_ATOMS: atom_id res chain seq x y z
N MET A 1 19.53 7.52 27.21
CA MET A 1 19.86 6.70 28.41
C MET A 1 19.35 7.28 29.73
N THR A 2 19.53 8.58 30.05
CA THR A 2 18.91 9.22 31.23
C THR A 2 17.46 9.64 31.01
N ALA A 3 17.09 10.06 29.79
CA ALA A 3 15.73 10.44 29.42
C ALA A 3 14.73 9.25 29.55
N ALA A 4 15.04 8.09 28.96
CA ALA A 4 14.22 6.88 29.06
C ALA A 4 13.90 6.38 30.49
N ARG A 5 14.78 6.64 31.47
CA ARG A 5 14.57 6.22 32.87
C ARG A 5 13.74 7.24 33.68
N GLY A 6 13.63 8.48 33.19
CA GLY A 6 12.91 9.59 33.84
C GLY A 6 11.52 9.88 33.26
N THR A 7 11.24 9.47 32.02
CA THR A 7 9.96 9.68 31.29
C THR A 7 8.66 9.36 32.05
N PRO A 8 8.57 8.35 32.95
CA PRO A 8 7.34 8.17 33.73
C PRO A 8 7.10 9.29 34.77
N LYS A 9 8.16 10.04 35.17
CA LYS A 9 8.14 11.06 36.23
C LYS A 9 8.41 12.48 35.72
N LEU A 10 8.60 12.69 34.42
CA LEU A 10 8.80 14.02 33.85
C LEU A 10 7.51 14.83 33.93
N GLY A 11 7.56 15.98 34.61
CA GLY A 11 6.47 16.95 34.61
C GLY A 11 6.36 17.65 33.26
N HIS A 12 5.15 18.12 32.93
CA HIS A 12 4.86 18.78 31.66
C HIS A 12 5.77 19.96 31.32
N ARG A 13 6.19 20.75 32.32
CA ARG A 13 7.13 21.86 32.14
C ARG A 13 8.52 21.39 31.71
N THR A 14 8.96 20.24 32.23
CA THR A 14 10.26 19.65 31.90
C THR A 14 10.25 19.09 30.48
N ILE A 15 9.14 18.49 30.04
CA ILE A 15 8.99 18.01 28.65
C ILE A 15 9.08 19.19 27.68
N LYS A 16 8.35 20.28 27.95
CA LYS A 16 8.41 21.48 27.11
C LYS A 16 9.82 22.06 27.07
N ALA A 17 10.45 22.25 28.23
CA ALA A 17 11.81 22.79 28.29
C ALA A 17 12.85 21.89 27.58
N PHE A 18 12.66 20.57 27.63
CA PHE A 18 13.48 19.61 26.90
C PHE A 18 13.31 19.75 25.39
N ILE A 19 12.07 19.83 24.91
CA ILE A 19 11.76 20.06 23.48
C ILE A 19 12.36 21.39 23.03
N ASP A 20 12.10 22.47 23.77
CA ASP A 20 12.63 23.81 23.48
C ASP A 20 14.17 23.75 23.41
N HIS A 21 14.84 23.10 24.36
CA HIS A 21 16.29 22.90 24.34
C HIS A 21 16.75 22.18 23.08
N ILE A 22 16.19 21.03 22.72
CA ILE A 22 16.60 20.28 21.52
C ILE A 22 16.38 21.12 20.26
N THR A 23 15.20 21.74 20.12
CA THR A 23 14.83 22.50 18.92
C THR A 23 15.60 23.81 18.76
N GLN A 24 16.16 24.36 19.84
CA GLN A 24 16.95 25.59 19.80
C GLN A 24 18.46 25.34 19.75
N THR A 25 18.93 24.18 20.24
CA THR A 25 20.38 23.89 20.31
C THR A 25 20.89 23.06 19.15
N LEU A 26 20.05 22.25 18.52
CA LEU A 26 20.47 21.41 17.40
C LEU A 26 20.65 22.21 16.09
N PRO A 27 19.81 23.22 15.77
CA PRO A 27 20.09 24.14 14.68
C PRO A 27 21.30 25.02 15.02
N GLY A 28 22.33 24.97 14.19
CA GLY A 28 23.52 25.79 14.29
C GLY A 28 23.27 27.24 13.84
N PRO A 29 24.24 28.14 14.08
CA PRO A 29 24.12 29.57 13.80
C PRO A 29 23.97 29.95 12.31
N ALA A 30 24.01 28.96 11.41
CA ALA A 30 23.87 29.13 9.96
C ALA A 30 22.69 28.33 9.37
N ASP A 31 21.69 27.98 10.20
CA ASP A 31 20.54 27.15 9.81
C ASP A 31 20.94 25.73 9.33
N ASP A 32 22.12 25.29 9.76
CA ASP A 32 22.69 23.95 9.49
C ASP A 32 22.72 23.16 10.81
N PHE A 33 22.40 21.87 10.76
CA PHE A 33 22.38 21.04 11.96
C PHE A 33 23.80 20.65 12.39
N VAL A 34 24.00 20.49 13.70
CA VAL A 34 25.29 20.07 14.27
C VAL A 34 25.48 18.55 14.11
N PRO A 35 26.23 18.03 13.11
CA PRO A 35 26.21 16.61 12.74
C PRO A 35 26.52 15.61 13.86
N PRO A 36 27.48 15.84 14.78
CA PRO A 36 27.79 14.87 15.82
C PRO A 36 26.69 14.73 16.87
N LEU A 37 25.76 15.68 16.97
CA LEU A 37 24.71 15.69 17.99
C LEU A 37 23.38 15.13 17.49
N ILE A 38 23.15 15.12 16.17
CA ILE A 38 21.86 14.76 15.56
C ILE A 38 21.39 13.38 16.05
N GLN A 39 22.23 12.36 15.94
CA GLN A 39 21.83 10.99 16.26
C GLN A 39 21.36 10.85 17.72
N ASP A 40 22.16 11.33 18.68
CA ASP A 40 21.83 11.21 20.11
C ASP A 40 20.64 12.07 20.51
N TYR A 41 20.52 13.28 19.95
CA TYR A 41 19.41 14.19 20.24
C TYR A 41 18.10 13.69 19.66
N ILE A 42 18.09 13.22 18.42
CA ILE A 42 16.88 12.68 17.78
C ILE A 42 16.43 11.40 18.47
N LYS A 43 17.37 10.53 18.86
CA LYS A 43 17.03 9.33 19.62
C LYS A 43 16.42 9.68 20.98
N ALA A 44 16.99 10.63 21.71
CA ALA A 44 16.44 11.10 22.98
C ALA A 44 15.06 11.76 22.79
N PHE A 45 14.87 12.50 21.69
CA PHE A 45 13.60 13.10 21.31
C PHE A 45 12.53 12.03 21.04
N SER A 46 12.86 11.02 20.24
CA SER A 46 12.00 9.86 19.97
C SER A 46 11.62 9.11 21.27
N GLU A 47 12.59 8.85 22.16
CA GLU A 47 12.33 8.22 23.48
C GLU A 47 11.33 9.01 24.35
N VAL A 48 11.34 10.35 24.28
CA VAL A 48 10.41 11.21 25.02
C VAL A 48 9.01 11.19 24.40
N LEU A 49 8.93 11.16 23.06
CA LEU A 49 7.67 11.11 22.32
C LEU A 49 7.01 9.73 22.31
N ALA A 50 7.77 8.66 22.54
CA ALA A 50 7.26 7.28 22.62
C ALA A 50 6.16 7.06 23.66
N LYS A 51 6.02 7.97 24.64
CA LYS A 51 4.93 7.94 25.62
C LYS A 51 3.71 8.72 25.10
N PRO A 52 2.56 8.05 24.85
CA PRO A 52 1.37 8.71 24.27
C PRO A 52 0.89 9.94 25.05
N ALA A 53 0.91 9.86 26.39
CA ALA A 53 0.50 10.98 27.25
C ALA A 53 1.33 12.27 27.05
N ASN A 54 2.60 12.14 26.63
CA ASN A 54 3.44 13.29 26.35
C ASN A 54 3.00 13.95 25.04
N VAL A 55 2.77 13.17 24.00
CA VAL A 55 2.30 13.65 22.69
C VAL A 55 0.92 14.29 22.81
N GLU A 56 -0.01 13.64 23.52
CA GLU A 56 -1.35 14.19 23.72
C GLU A 56 -1.32 15.53 24.45
N TYR A 57 -0.36 15.72 25.37
CA TYR A 57 -0.16 16.99 26.03
C TYR A 57 0.35 18.09 25.08
N LEU A 58 1.28 17.77 24.17
CA LEU A 58 1.80 18.72 23.17
C LEU A 58 0.71 19.18 22.20
N ALA A 59 -0.26 18.32 21.91
CA ALA A 59 -1.40 18.61 21.06
C ALA A 59 -2.53 19.38 21.76
N ARG A 60 -2.39 19.74 23.06
CA ARG A 60 -3.38 20.56 23.77
C ARG A 60 -3.30 22.04 23.35
N GLN A 61 -4.37 22.77 23.67
CA GLN A 61 -4.49 24.22 23.42
C GLN A 61 -4.44 24.56 21.93
N ASP A 62 -3.55 25.46 21.52
CA ASP A 62 -3.34 25.84 20.12
C ASP A 62 -2.54 24.80 19.34
N ALA A 63 -2.04 23.75 20.01
CA ALA A 63 -1.16 22.71 19.48
C ALA A 63 0.16 23.25 18.88
N ALA A 64 0.56 24.48 19.22
CA ALA A 64 1.82 25.06 18.76
C ALA A 64 3.06 24.22 19.14
N PRO A 65 3.16 23.63 20.36
CA PRO A 65 4.29 22.77 20.69
C PRO A 65 4.36 21.49 19.84
N TRP A 66 3.21 20.93 19.47
CA TRP A 66 3.14 19.78 18.58
C TRP A 66 3.59 20.14 17.16
N GLU A 67 3.12 21.27 16.62
CA GLU A 67 3.54 21.75 15.30
C GLU A 67 5.04 22.00 15.25
N LEU A 68 5.61 22.65 16.28
CA LEU A 68 7.05 22.88 16.38
C LEU A 68 7.85 21.56 16.38
N CYS A 69 7.36 20.52 17.05
CA CYS A 69 8.00 19.21 17.03
C CYS A 69 7.96 18.56 15.65
N VAL A 70 6.82 18.67 14.94
CA VAL A 70 6.68 18.15 13.58
C VAL A 70 7.59 18.89 12.62
N ASP A 71 7.55 20.23 12.62
CA ASP A 71 8.34 21.07 11.72
C ASP A 71 9.84 20.80 11.92
N PHE A 72 10.30 20.74 13.18
CA PHE A 72 11.67 20.36 13.51
C PHE A 72 12.06 18.98 12.97
N LEU A 73 11.22 17.96 13.14
CA LEU A 73 11.50 16.61 12.63
C LEU A 73 11.52 16.57 11.09
N LEU A 74 10.66 17.35 10.44
CA LEU A 74 10.66 17.50 8.97
C LEU A 74 11.98 18.13 8.50
N ASP A 75 12.44 19.20 9.14
CA ASP A 75 13.69 19.88 8.80
C ASP A 75 14.90 18.95 8.95
N VAL A 76 14.95 18.21 10.06
CA VAL A 76 16.00 17.19 10.29
C VAL A 76 15.94 16.09 9.24
N ALA A 77 14.74 15.62 8.86
CA ALA A 77 14.60 14.61 7.82
C ALA A 77 15.11 15.13 6.47
N VAL A 78 14.74 16.36 6.08
CA VAL A 78 15.20 17.00 4.84
C VAL A 78 16.72 17.17 4.84
N TYR A 79 17.33 17.47 5.99
CA TYR A 79 18.77 17.55 6.14
C TYR A 79 19.49 16.21 5.95
N ILE A 80 18.94 15.13 6.52
CA ILE A 80 19.52 13.78 6.43
C ILE A 80 19.34 13.21 5.01
N LEU A 81 18.22 13.55 4.35
CA LEU A 81 17.93 13.04 3.03
C LEU A 81 18.91 13.61 1.99
N PRO A 82 19.47 12.76 1.11
CA PRO A 82 20.31 13.24 0.03
C PRO A 82 19.47 14.13 -0.89
N TYR A 83 20.03 15.28 -1.29
CA TYR A 83 19.39 16.18 -2.24
C TYR A 83 19.16 15.43 -3.56
N GLU A 84 17.91 15.08 -3.88
CA GLU A 84 17.57 14.54 -5.18
C GLU A 84 17.65 15.68 -6.21
N SER A 85 18.73 15.72 -6.98
CA SER A 85 18.74 16.43 -8.25
C SER A 85 17.65 15.83 -9.13
N HIS A 86 16.56 16.57 -9.31
CA HIS A 86 15.48 16.22 -10.24
C HIS A 86 16.04 15.71 -11.58
N SER A 87 15.68 14.47 -11.91
CA SER A 87 15.48 13.94 -13.27
C SER A 87 16.19 14.63 -14.44
N SER A 88 17.24 13.99 -14.95
CA SER A 88 17.37 13.82 -16.41
C SER A 88 18.16 12.55 -16.69
N LEU A 89 17.47 11.56 -17.26
CA LEU A 89 18.08 10.44 -17.98
C LEU A 89 19.23 10.93 -18.86
N PRO A 90 20.32 10.16 -18.97
CA PRO A 90 20.89 9.88 -20.26
C PRO A 90 20.41 8.49 -20.65
N SER A 91 19.49 8.47 -21.61
CA SER A 91 19.32 7.35 -22.51
C SER A 91 20.69 6.98 -23.08
N ILE A 92 21.35 5.97 -22.50
CA ILE A 92 22.43 5.26 -23.19
C ILE A 92 21.74 4.14 -23.95
N ALA A 93 21.31 4.50 -25.17
CA ALA A 93 20.93 3.55 -26.18
C ALA A 93 22.02 2.48 -26.31
N ARG A 94 21.66 1.23 -26.01
CA ARG A 94 22.37 0.05 -26.52
C ARG A 94 22.22 0.07 -28.05
N ALA A 95 23.21 0.61 -28.74
CA ALA A 95 23.45 0.31 -30.14
C ALA A 95 24.54 -0.77 -30.21
N SER A 96 24.23 -1.87 -30.86
CA SER A 96 25.12 -3.01 -31.12
C SER A 96 26.46 -2.59 -31.75
N PRO A 97 27.56 -3.31 -31.47
CA PRO A 97 28.82 -3.10 -32.18
C PRO A 97 28.81 -3.88 -33.49
N ALA A 98 29.16 -3.21 -34.59
CA ALA A 98 29.65 -3.84 -35.81
C ALA A 98 30.98 -3.17 -36.24
N PRO A 99 31.90 -3.92 -36.87
CA PRO A 99 33.34 -3.67 -36.80
C PRO A 99 33.87 -2.85 -37.97
N GLY A 100 34.90 -2.03 -37.73
CA GLY A 100 35.73 -1.50 -38.82
C GLY A 100 36.50 -0.21 -38.48
N THR A 101 37.81 -0.27 -38.68
CA THR A 101 38.74 0.85 -38.98
C THR A 101 39.12 1.86 -37.88
N SER A 102 40.22 1.49 -37.20
CA SER A 102 41.44 2.30 -36.94
C SER A 102 41.43 3.82 -37.18
N THR A 103 41.75 4.60 -36.14
CA THR A 103 43.04 5.32 -36.00
C THR A 103 43.16 6.03 -34.65
N PRO A 104 44.39 6.27 -34.15
CA PRO A 104 44.65 6.65 -32.76
C PRO A 104 44.88 8.15 -32.59
N ARG A 105 44.50 8.73 -31.45
CA ARG A 105 45.20 9.90 -30.91
C ARG A 105 45.09 9.97 -29.39
N SER A 106 46.26 10.21 -28.83
CA SER A 106 46.62 10.26 -27.41
C SER A 106 46.24 11.58 -26.74
N THR A 107 46.53 11.63 -25.43
CA THR A 107 46.42 12.75 -24.46
C THR A 107 45.03 12.86 -23.83
N LEU A 108 44.84 12.96 -22.51
CA LEU A 108 45.71 13.42 -21.43
C LEU A 108 45.18 12.85 -20.11
N ARG A 109 46.06 12.26 -19.30
CA ARG A 109 45.77 11.90 -17.90
C ARG A 109 45.66 13.21 -17.10
N SER A 110 44.48 13.49 -16.55
CA SER A 110 44.33 14.42 -15.43
C SER A 110 43.76 13.66 -14.24
N SER A 111 44.66 13.32 -13.32
CA SER A 111 44.30 12.97 -11.94
C SER A 111 43.83 14.25 -11.26
N GLY A 112 42.51 14.44 -11.20
CA GLY A 112 41.87 15.45 -10.37
C GLY A 112 41.36 14.78 -9.09
N SER A 113 42.20 14.72 -8.06
CA SER A 113 41.78 14.35 -6.72
C SER A 113 40.88 15.46 -6.15
N THR A 114 39.57 15.33 -6.36
CA THR A 114 38.59 15.93 -5.46
C THR A 114 37.99 14.79 -4.66
N GLN A 115 38.64 14.47 -3.54
CA GLN A 115 37.98 13.77 -2.44
C GLN A 115 36.87 14.69 -1.92
N THR A 116 35.73 14.69 -2.59
CA THR A 116 34.47 14.98 -1.91
C THR A 116 34.32 13.86 -0.90
N HIS A 117 34.55 14.19 0.38
CA HIS A 117 34.22 13.33 1.51
C HIS A 117 32.88 12.66 1.23
N LYS A 118 32.91 11.33 1.07
CA LYS A 118 31.72 10.49 1.19
C LYS A 118 31.11 10.82 2.54
N ARG A 119 30.07 11.66 2.57
CA ARG A 119 29.25 11.86 3.76
C ARG A 119 28.56 10.52 4.06
N GLY A 120 28.88 9.95 5.22
CA GLY A 120 27.89 9.34 6.13
C GLY A 120 27.17 8.04 5.78
N GLY A 121 27.51 7.32 4.71
CA GLY A 121 26.67 6.22 4.16
C GLY A 121 26.32 4.98 5.01
N GLN A 122 26.51 4.96 6.33
CA GLN A 122 26.07 3.86 7.21
C GLN A 122 25.27 4.30 8.46
N ASN A 123 25.41 5.52 8.96
CA ASN A 123 24.71 5.99 10.18
C ASN A 123 23.48 6.87 9.88
N ASP A 124 23.37 7.38 8.66
CA ASP A 124 22.28 8.29 8.27
C ASP A 124 20.92 7.56 8.21
N GLY A 125 20.93 6.26 7.88
CA GLY A 125 19.72 5.43 7.83
C GLY A 125 19.08 5.18 9.20
N ASP A 126 19.88 5.05 10.26
CA ASP A 126 19.38 4.87 11.63
C ASP A 126 18.80 6.18 12.17
N SER A 127 19.43 7.32 11.87
CA SER A 127 18.92 8.63 12.28
C SER A 127 17.60 8.97 11.59
N LEU A 128 17.48 8.70 10.28
CA LEU A 128 16.21 8.87 9.56
C LEU A 128 15.11 7.96 10.12
N ARG A 129 15.46 6.75 10.53
CA ARG A 129 14.51 5.84 11.19
C ARG A 129 13.98 6.44 12.49
N ASP A 130 14.86 6.95 13.35
CA ASP A 130 14.46 7.56 14.62
C ASP A 130 13.55 8.79 14.39
N VAL A 131 13.78 9.57 13.33
CA VAL A 131 12.90 10.68 12.91
C VAL A 131 11.52 10.19 12.49
N LEU A 132 11.44 9.19 11.61
CA LEU A 132 10.16 8.64 11.16
C LEU A 132 9.38 8.00 12.32
N GLU A 133 10.08 7.35 13.25
CA GLU A 133 9.48 6.79 14.46
C GLU A 133 8.91 7.89 15.37
N ALA A 134 9.67 8.97 15.58
CA ALA A 134 9.20 10.13 16.33
C ALA A 134 7.97 10.80 15.68
N LEU A 135 7.96 10.94 14.35
CA LEU A 135 6.80 11.44 13.60
C LEU A 135 5.59 10.51 13.78
N GLN A 136 5.80 9.19 13.70
CA GLN A 136 4.75 8.19 13.90
C GLN A 136 4.11 8.33 15.30
N TYR A 137 4.91 8.54 16.36
CA TYR A 137 4.39 8.80 17.69
C TYR A 137 3.54 10.08 17.75
N LEU A 138 3.97 11.15 17.09
CA LEU A 138 3.24 12.42 17.06
C LEU A 138 1.86 12.31 16.40
N ILE A 139 1.75 11.57 15.29
CA ILE A 139 0.50 11.44 14.53
C ILE A 139 -0.45 10.38 15.08
N GLN A 140 0.04 9.40 15.85
CA GLN A 140 -0.79 8.36 16.46
C GLN A 140 -1.66 8.88 17.61
N ALA A 141 -1.30 9.99 18.26
CA ALA A 141 -2.08 10.54 19.36
C ALA A 141 -3.51 10.91 18.93
N SER A 142 -4.48 10.61 19.79
CA SER A 142 -5.91 10.74 19.51
C SER A 142 -6.34 12.18 19.19
N ASN A 143 -5.75 13.16 19.88
CA ASN A 143 -6.01 14.59 19.72
C ASN A 143 -5.00 15.33 18.83
N ALA A 144 -4.14 14.61 18.09
CA ALA A 144 -3.15 15.25 17.22
C ALA A 144 -3.82 16.06 16.08
N PRO A 145 -3.42 17.32 15.84
CA PRO A 145 -3.98 18.18 14.78
C PRO A 145 -3.38 17.83 13.40
N VAL A 146 -3.50 16.56 13.00
CA VAL A 146 -2.82 15.99 11.82
C VAL A 146 -3.13 16.77 10.54
N THR A 147 -4.36 17.28 10.39
CA THR A 147 -4.81 18.04 9.22
C THR A 147 -3.96 19.28 8.91
N ARG A 148 -3.33 19.91 9.93
CA ARG A 148 -2.52 21.13 9.75
C ARG A 148 -1.16 20.90 9.10
N ARG A 149 -0.63 19.67 9.18
CA ARG A 149 0.69 19.29 8.66
C ARG A 149 0.68 18.02 7.80
N ALA A 150 -0.52 17.48 7.52
CA ALA A 150 -0.71 16.22 6.78
C ALA A 150 0.12 16.15 5.49
N ARG A 151 0.01 17.16 4.63
CA ARG A 151 0.71 17.22 3.34
C ARG A 151 2.23 17.14 3.50
N LEU A 152 2.80 17.95 4.39
CA LEU A 152 4.25 17.99 4.61
C LEU A 152 4.78 16.64 5.13
N ILE A 153 4.04 16.00 6.04
CA ILE A 153 4.45 14.70 6.59
C ILE A 153 4.32 13.59 5.54
N THR A 154 3.24 13.56 4.75
CA THR A 154 3.11 12.57 3.67
C THR A 154 4.10 12.81 2.55
N ASP A 155 4.42 14.06 2.21
CA ASP A 155 5.40 14.39 1.17
C ASP A 155 6.78 13.87 1.56
N LEU A 156 7.15 13.98 2.85
CA LEU A 156 8.35 13.37 3.38
C LEU A 156 8.30 11.84 3.25
N ALA A 157 7.22 11.20 3.69
CA ALA A 157 7.08 9.74 3.61
C ALA A 157 7.12 9.23 2.15
N VAL A 158 6.46 9.92 1.23
CA VAL A 158 6.49 9.64 -0.22
C VAL A 158 7.89 9.85 -0.79
N ARG A 159 8.63 10.88 -0.36
CA ARG A 159 10.03 11.08 -0.76
C ARG A 159 10.91 9.91 -0.32
N VAL A 160 10.78 9.46 0.94
CA VAL A 160 11.50 8.27 1.43
C VAL A 160 11.13 7.02 0.63
N LEU A 161 9.85 6.84 0.31
CA LEU A 161 9.38 5.71 -0.53
C LEU A 161 9.91 5.77 -1.97
N ASN A 162 10.14 6.96 -2.52
CA ASN A 162 10.70 7.15 -3.86
C ASN A 162 12.20 6.81 -3.95
N MET A 163 12.90 6.73 -2.81
CA MET A 163 14.30 6.31 -2.76
C MET A 163 14.43 4.79 -2.91
N LYS A 164 14.20 4.30 -4.13
CA LYS A 164 14.21 2.86 -4.51
C LYS A 164 15.55 2.16 -4.29
N HIS A 165 16.63 2.92 -4.12
CA HIS A 165 17.98 2.42 -3.89
C HIS A 165 18.24 2.07 -2.42
N LEU A 166 17.39 2.52 -1.48
CA LEU A 166 17.50 2.13 -0.08
C LEU A 166 17.20 0.64 0.08
N SER A 167 17.99 -0.03 0.93
CA SER A 167 17.75 -1.43 1.27
C SER A 167 16.37 -1.58 1.89
N LEU A 168 15.67 -2.64 1.47
CA LEU A 168 14.34 -2.99 1.97
C LEU A 168 14.35 -3.11 3.50
N GLY A 169 13.41 -2.48 4.20
CA GLY A 169 13.36 -2.60 5.65
C GLY A 169 12.30 -1.77 6.36
N SER A 170 12.66 -1.32 7.57
CA SER A 170 11.80 -0.59 8.49
C SER A 170 11.41 0.79 7.98
N LEU A 171 12.26 1.48 7.21
CA LEU A 171 11.99 2.82 6.69
C LEU A 171 10.76 2.86 5.77
N GLN A 172 10.67 1.93 4.81
CA GLN A 172 9.50 1.86 3.92
C GLN A 172 8.25 1.44 4.68
N THR A 173 8.38 0.49 5.62
CA THR A 173 7.26 0.06 6.47
C THR A 173 6.70 1.23 7.29
N MET A 174 7.57 2.01 7.95
CA MET A 174 7.17 3.21 8.69
C MET A 174 6.59 4.29 7.77
N SER A 175 7.15 4.49 6.58
CA SER A 175 6.63 5.48 5.63
C SER A 175 5.20 5.15 5.18
N PHE A 176 4.90 3.88 4.87
CA PHE A 176 3.52 3.45 4.60
C PHE A 176 2.63 3.56 5.85
N ALA A 177 3.13 3.22 7.04
CA ALA A 177 2.38 3.37 8.28
C ALA A 177 2.00 4.84 8.58
N ILE A 178 2.92 5.78 8.31
CA ILE A 178 2.68 7.22 8.40
C ILE A 178 1.58 7.63 7.42
N CYS A 179 1.72 7.26 6.14
CA CYS A 179 0.72 7.54 5.12
C CYS A 179 -0.66 6.98 5.51
N ASN A 180 -0.72 5.73 5.99
CA ASN A 180 -1.96 5.09 6.45
C ASN A 180 -2.61 5.85 7.61
N THR A 181 -1.80 6.26 8.60
CA THR A 181 -2.28 6.96 9.78
C THR A 181 -2.84 8.34 9.44
N ILE A 182 -2.17 9.08 8.56
CA ILE A 182 -2.63 10.40 8.10
C ILE A 182 -3.86 10.25 7.22
N PHE A 183 -3.77 9.39 6.21
CA PHE A 183 -4.83 9.21 5.22
C PHE A 183 -6.14 8.76 5.88
N ALA A 184 -6.09 7.84 6.85
CA ALA A 184 -7.28 7.41 7.60
C ALA A 184 -8.00 8.56 8.30
N ARG A 185 -7.28 9.63 8.71
CA ARG A 185 -7.85 10.82 9.35
C ARG A 185 -8.27 11.91 8.36
N THR A 186 -7.60 12.02 7.21
CA THR A 186 -7.81 13.14 6.27
C THR A 186 -8.62 12.80 5.03
N GLN A 187 -8.82 11.52 4.73
CA GLN A 187 -9.46 11.05 3.47
C GLN A 187 -10.86 11.62 3.23
N ALA A 188 -11.59 11.99 4.27
CA ALA A 188 -12.93 12.58 4.17
C ALA A 188 -12.92 14.12 4.18
N ASP A 189 -11.84 14.74 4.66
CA ASP A 189 -11.75 16.20 4.85
C ASP A 189 -11.31 16.90 3.56
N ASP A 190 -10.31 16.34 2.87
CA ASP A 190 -9.77 16.88 1.61
C ASP A 190 -9.62 15.74 0.58
N VAL A 191 -10.71 15.50 -0.15
CA VAL A 191 -10.79 14.44 -1.16
C VAL A 191 -9.77 14.65 -2.28
N GLN A 192 -9.51 15.90 -2.68
CA GLN A 192 -8.58 16.19 -3.79
C GLN A 192 -7.14 15.83 -3.41
N TYR A 193 -6.73 16.21 -2.20
CA TYR A 193 -5.45 15.77 -1.65
C TYR A 193 -5.38 14.25 -1.49
N GLY A 194 -6.46 13.61 -1.02
CA GLY A 194 -6.54 12.16 -0.93
C GLY A 194 -6.34 11.47 -2.28
N LEU A 195 -6.98 11.98 -3.34
CA LEU A 195 -6.84 11.47 -4.70
C LEU A 195 -5.42 11.62 -5.23
N SER A 196 -4.78 12.78 -5.05
CA SER A 196 -3.40 13.00 -5.49
C SER A 196 -2.42 12.07 -4.75
N LEU A 197 -2.59 11.93 -3.43
CA LEU A 197 -1.73 11.05 -2.62
C LEU A 197 -1.86 9.59 -3.05
N VAL A 198 -3.09 9.10 -3.25
CA VAL A 198 -3.31 7.71 -3.71
C VAL A 198 -2.72 7.49 -5.09
N TYR A 199 -2.85 8.46 -6.00
CA TYR A 199 -2.26 8.38 -7.34
C TYR A 199 -0.73 8.20 -7.29
N ASP A 200 -0.06 8.94 -6.41
CA ASP A 200 1.40 8.84 -6.20
C ASP A 200 1.81 7.53 -5.51
N LEU A 201 0.96 7.00 -4.62
CA LEU A 201 1.24 5.76 -3.89
C LEU A 201 1.06 4.49 -4.74
N ILE A 202 0.17 4.47 -5.75
CA ILE A 202 -0.05 3.30 -6.63
C ILE A 202 1.25 2.70 -7.20
N PRO A 203 2.11 3.47 -7.90
CA PRO A 203 3.37 2.93 -8.44
C PRO A 203 4.35 2.50 -7.35
N LEU A 204 4.32 3.14 -6.18
CA LEU A 204 5.17 2.80 -5.04
C LEU A 204 4.75 1.47 -4.41
N MET A 205 3.44 1.25 -4.22
CA MET A 205 2.90 -0.03 -3.74
C MET A 205 3.27 -1.18 -4.68
N SER A 206 3.14 -0.99 -5.99
CA SER A 206 3.54 -1.99 -6.99
C SER A 206 5.04 -2.33 -6.88
N HIS A 207 5.90 -1.30 -6.80
CA HIS A 207 7.34 -1.49 -6.68
C HIS A 207 7.75 -2.22 -5.39
N TRP A 208 7.19 -1.82 -4.26
CA TRP A 208 7.58 -2.33 -2.94
C TRP A 208 6.94 -3.67 -2.57
N TRP A 209 5.89 -4.10 -3.27
CA TRP A 209 5.29 -5.43 -3.08
C TRP A 209 6.27 -6.59 -3.34
N ARG A 210 7.15 -6.42 -4.34
CA ARG A 210 8.22 -7.35 -4.75
C ARG A 210 7.76 -8.81 -4.86
N ALA A 211 7.00 -9.11 -5.91
CA ALA A 211 6.43 -10.44 -6.14
C ALA A 211 7.45 -11.59 -6.28
N GLU A 212 8.70 -11.28 -6.58
CA GLU A 212 9.79 -12.25 -6.71
C GLU A 212 10.20 -12.86 -5.36
N ARG A 213 9.97 -12.16 -4.25
CA ARG A 213 10.36 -12.60 -2.91
C ARG A 213 9.15 -13.13 -2.15
N VAL A 214 8.84 -14.41 -2.33
CA VAL A 214 7.82 -15.13 -1.52
C VAL A 214 8.39 -15.54 -0.15
N SER A 215 9.22 -14.68 0.44
CA SER A 215 9.97 -14.98 1.67
C SER A 215 9.09 -14.78 2.90
N GLN A 216 9.18 -15.69 3.87
CA GLN A 216 8.61 -15.56 5.22
C GLN A 216 9.42 -14.59 6.11
N ASP A 217 10.09 -13.61 5.51
CA ASP A 217 10.80 -12.59 6.28
C ASP A 217 9.77 -11.65 6.93
N GLU A 218 9.82 -11.54 8.25
CA GLU A 218 8.92 -10.69 9.03
C GLU A 218 8.97 -9.23 8.55
N LEU A 219 10.11 -8.74 8.06
CA LEU A 219 10.23 -7.38 7.51
C LEU A 219 9.44 -7.21 6.20
N ILE A 220 9.41 -8.25 5.36
CA ILE A 220 8.63 -8.24 4.12
C ILE A 220 7.14 -8.41 4.45
N LYS A 221 6.80 -9.26 5.43
CA LYS A 221 5.42 -9.42 5.93
C LYS A 221 4.88 -8.11 6.49
N SER A 222 5.66 -7.40 7.32
CA SER A 222 5.25 -6.11 7.90
C SER A 222 5.01 -5.05 6.82
N LEU A 223 5.92 -4.94 5.85
CA LEU A 223 5.77 -4.00 4.73
C LEU A 223 4.51 -4.30 3.91
N ARG A 224 4.28 -5.58 3.58
CA ARG A 224 3.09 -5.99 2.81
C ARG A 224 1.80 -5.77 3.58
N ASN A 225 1.80 -5.92 4.90
CA ASN A 225 0.66 -5.59 5.73
C ASN A 225 0.35 -4.09 5.69
N GLU A 226 1.37 -3.22 5.76
CA GLU A 226 1.16 -1.78 5.63
C GLU A 226 0.66 -1.39 4.23
N ILE A 227 1.23 -1.96 3.15
CA ILE A 227 0.69 -1.77 1.79
C ILE A 227 -0.75 -2.27 1.69
N SER A 228 -1.07 -3.40 2.32
CA SER A 228 -2.43 -3.96 2.30
C SER A 228 -3.44 -3.05 3.02
N LYS A 229 -3.03 -2.42 4.13
CA LYS A 229 -3.84 -1.38 4.79
C LYS A 229 -4.03 -0.17 3.88
N THR A 230 -2.97 0.28 3.20
CA THR A 230 -3.06 1.39 2.24
C THR A 230 -4.08 1.09 1.14
N LEU A 231 -4.02 -0.10 0.54
CA LEU A 231 -4.96 -0.53 -0.51
C LEU A 231 -6.41 -0.56 -0.01
N PHE A 232 -6.63 -1.11 1.18
CA PHE A 232 -7.96 -1.19 1.78
C PHE A 232 -8.53 0.21 2.08
N LEU A 233 -7.74 1.09 2.70
CA LEU A 233 -8.15 2.47 3.00
C LEU A 233 -8.38 3.28 1.71
N ALA A 234 -7.49 3.14 0.73
CA ALA A 234 -7.52 3.90 -0.52
C ALA A 234 -8.53 3.37 -1.54
N HIS A 235 -9.18 2.22 -1.29
CA HIS A 235 -10.06 1.58 -2.27
C HIS A 235 -11.12 2.52 -2.88
N PRO A 236 -11.87 3.34 -2.12
CA PRO A 236 -12.85 4.26 -2.72
C PRO A 236 -12.20 5.29 -3.66
N HIS A 237 -10.97 5.71 -3.34
CA HIS A 237 -10.19 6.64 -4.16
C HIS A 237 -9.65 5.95 -5.42
N ILE A 238 -9.18 4.71 -5.29
CA ILE A 238 -8.74 3.89 -6.43
C ILE A 238 -9.90 3.64 -7.39
N GLU A 239 -11.11 3.33 -6.88
CA GLU A 239 -12.30 3.19 -7.72
C GLU A 239 -12.63 4.49 -8.46
N HIS A 240 -12.57 5.63 -7.77
CA HIS A 240 -12.79 6.93 -8.39
C HIS A 240 -11.73 7.27 -9.46
N ILE A 241 -10.45 7.07 -9.14
CA ILE A 241 -9.32 7.28 -10.05
C ILE A 241 -9.45 6.37 -11.27
N CYS A 242 -9.82 5.10 -11.07
CA CYS A 242 -10.03 4.16 -12.17
C CYS A 242 -11.20 4.63 -13.03
N ARG A 243 -12.32 4.99 -12.42
CA ARG A 243 -13.57 5.41 -13.06
C ARG A 243 -13.43 6.67 -13.92
N ASP A 244 -12.75 7.69 -13.41
CA ASP A 244 -12.58 8.98 -14.08
C ASP A 244 -11.26 9.05 -14.88
N GLY A 245 -10.41 8.05 -14.71
CA GLY A 245 -9.08 7.95 -15.30
C GLY A 245 -9.06 7.52 -16.77
N ASN A 246 -7.95 7.87 -17.41
CA ASN A 246 -7.59 7.42 -18.75
C ASN A 246 -6.98 6.00 -18.74
N GLU A 247 -6.67 5.47 -19.93
CA GLU A 247 -6.00 4.16 -20.07
C GLU A 247 -4.64 4.09 -19.34
N ASP A 248 -3.91 5.21 -19.21
CA ASP A 248 -2.67 5.24 -18.39
C ASP A 248 -2.95 4.92 -16.92
N THR A 249 -4.04 5.46 -16.38
CA THR A 249 -4.47 5.20 -15.02
C THR A 249 -4.88 3.73 -14.83
N LYS A 250 -5.59 3.17 -15.82
CA LYS A 250 -5.92 1.74 -15.84
C LYS A 250 -4.66 0.87 -15.83
N THR A 251 -3.70 1.15 -16.71
CA THR A 251 -2.45 0.37 -16.78
C THR A 251 -1.63 0.45 -15.48
N LYS A 252 -1.66 1.58 -14.77
CA LYS A 252 -1.04 1.69 -13.43
C LYS A 252 -1.70 0.76 -12.41
N ILE A 253 -3.03 0.70 -12.39
CA ILE A 253 -3.78 -0.22 -11.50
C ILE A 253 -3.54 -1.69 -11.88
N GLU A 254 -3.52 -2.01 -13.18
CA GLU A 254 -3.14 -3.35 -13.65
C GLU A 254 -1.71 -3.72 -13.22
N SER A 255 -0.77 -2.78 -13.32
CA SER A 255 0.62 -2.96 -12.88
C SER A 255 0.77 -3.11 -11.36
N LEU A 256 -0.24 -2.71 -10.59
CA LEU A 256 -0.31 -2.94 -9.14
C LEU A 256 -0.96 -4.29 -8.82
N ALA A 257 -2.01 -4.70 -9.54
CA ALA A 257 -2.66 -5.99 -9.34
C ALA A 257 -1.75 -7.16 -9.72
N GLU A 258 -0.94 -7.04 -10.78
CA GLU A 258 -0.10 -8.13 -11.29
C GLU A 258 0.93 -8.66 -10.26
N PRO A 259 1.70 -7.81 -9.54
CA PRO A 259 2.56 -8.27 -8.46
C PRO A 259 1.82 -9.03 -7.34
N LEU A 260 0.62 -8.59 -6.96
CA LEU A 260 -0.19 -9.27 -5.94
C LEU A 260 -0.60 -10.67 -6.40
N TRP A 261 -1.03 -10.79 -7.67
CA TRP A 261 -1.34 -12.09 -8.27
C TRP A 261 -0.13 -13.02 -8.27
N GLN A 262 1.00 -12.55 -8.80
CA GLN A 262 2.22 -13.36 -8.94
C GLN A 262 2.75 -13.84 -7.59
N GLU A 263 2.68 -12.99 -6.57
CA GLU A 263 3.14 -13.32 -5.24
C GLU A 263 2.23 -14.35 -4.59
N TYR A 264 0.92 -14.05 -4.52
CA TYR A 264 -0.05 -14.90 -3.84
C TYR A 264 -0.21 -16.27 -4.53
N SER A 265 -0.15 -16.31 -5.88
CA SER A 265 -0.22 -17.57 -6.63
C SER A 265 1.02 -18.46 -6.50
N LYS A 266 2.16 -17.92 -6.00
CA LYS A 266 3.39 -18.68 -5.75
C LYS A 266 3.54 -19.11 -4.29
N ARG A 267 2.71 -18.60 -3.38
CA ARG A 267 2.75 -19.02 -1.96
C ARG A 267 2.50 -20.52 -1.82
N SER A 268 3.18 -21.15 -0.88
CA SER A 268 2.83 -22.51 -0.47
C SER A 268 1.44 -22.53 0.16
N GLU A 269 0.77 -23.68 0.10
CA GLU A 269 -0.60 -23.85 0.61
C GLU A 269 -0.83 -23.29 2.03
N PRO A 270 -0.01 -23.59 3.07
CA PRO A 270 -0.27 -23.06 4.42
C PRO A 270 -0.14 -21.54 4.53
N ASN A 271 0.48 -20.87 3.56
CA ASN A 271 0.64 -19.41 3.53
C ASN A 271 -0.40 -18.72 2.62
N ARG A 272 -1.46 -19.43 2.26
CA ARG A 272 -2.65 -18.91 1.57
C ARG A 272 -3.83 -18.97 2.51
N LEU A 273 -4.90 -18.25 2.17
CA LEU A 273 -6.16 -18.34 2.89
C LEU A 273 -6.66 -19.79 2.84
N GLN A 274 -6.78 -20.42 4.02
CA GLN A 274 -7.26 -21.78 4.15
C GLN A 274 -8.74 -21.79 4.57
N LEU A 275 -9.47 -22.84 4.20
CA LEU A 275 -10.88 -22.98 4.62
C LEU A 275 -11.02 -23.12 6.15
N GLN A 276 -9.98 -23.63 6.83
CA GLN A 276 -9.94 -23.73 8.29
C GLN A 276 -9.88 -22.36 8.99
N ASP A 277 -9.41 -21.33 8.27
CA ASP A 277 -9.33 -19.94 8.75
C ASP A 277 -10.70 -19.27 8.74
N LEU A 278 -11.68 -19.87 8.05
CA LEU A 278 -13.00 -19.31 7.79
C LEU A 278 -14.09 -19.94 8.66
N THR A 279 -15.17 -19.18 8.85
CA THR A 279 -16.44 -19.65 9.39
C THR A 279 -17.56 -19.36 8.39
N PHE A 280 -18.42 -20.36 8.15
CA PHE A 280 -19.61 -20.25 7.30
C PHE A 280 -20.87 -19.88 8.08
N ASN A 281 -20.69 -19.41 9.32
CA ASN A 281 -21.77 -18.88 10.15
C ASN A 281 -21.48 -17.42 10.48
N PRO A 282 -21.79 -16.49 9.56
CA PRO A 282 -21.53 -15.06 9.76
C PRO A 282 -22.33 -14.48 10.94
N SER A 283 -23.45 -15.10 11.31
CA SER A 283 -24.29 -14.68 12.46
C SER A 283 -23.57 -14.78 13.81
N LEU A 284 -22.53 -15.59 13.91
CA LEU A 284 -21.71 -15.73 15.13
C LEU A 284 -20.58 -14.69 15.19
N LEU A 285 -20.33 -13.97 14.11
CA LEU A 285 -19.28 -12.96 14.05
C LEU A 285 -19.83 -11.59 14.48
N PRO A 286 -19.01 -10.74 15.11
CA PRO A 286 -19.34 -9.34 15.34
C PRO A 286 -19.68 -8.64 14.03
N LYS A 287 -20.57 -7.63 14.06
CA LYS A 287 -20.96 -6.86 12.86
C LYS A 287 -19.78 -6.20 12.14
N GLU A 288 -18.73 -5.88 12.88
CA GLU A 288 -17.51 -5.23 12.40
C GLU A 288 -16.41 -6.23 11.99
N SER A 289 -16.73 -7.53 11.94
CA SER A 289 -15.79 -8.56 11.52
C SER A 289 -15.57 -8.56 10.00
N MET A 290 -14.43 -9.15 9.58
CA MET A 290 -14.14 -9.41 8.17
C MET A 290 -15.03 -10.54 7.64
N GLN A 291 -16.11 -10.17 6.96
CA GLN A 291 -17.10 -11.09 6.41
C GLN A 291 -17.53 -10.67 5.00
N ILE A 292 -17.82 -11.67 4.17
CA ILE A 292 -18.32 -11.52 2.80
C ILE A 292 -19.47 -12.50 2.61
N GLY A 293 -20.69 -12.00 2.69
CA GLY A 293 -21.93 -12.75 2.49
C GLY A 293 -21.98 -14.05 3.30
N LEU A 294 -21.66 -15.17 2.64
CA LEU A 294 -21.79 -16.54 3.16
C LEU A 294 -20.73 -16.95 4.20
N PHE A 295 -19.58 -16.28 4.24
CA PHE A 295 -18.50 -16.65 5.17
C PHE A 295 -17.73 -15.43 5.69
N GLY A 296 -17.02 -15.63 6.80
CA GLY A 296 -16.11 -14.63 7.33
C GLY A 296 -14.88 -15.27 7.96
N LEU A 297 -13.92 -14.43 8.32
CA LEU A 297 -12.72 -14.89 9.01
C LEU A 297 -13.06 -15.30 10.46
N ARG A 298 -12.48 -16.40 10.94
CA ARG A 298 -12.63 -16.81 12.34
C ARG A 298 -11.98 -15.78 13.26
N ASN A 299 -12.68 -15.43 14.33
CA ASN A 299 -12.15 -14.53 15.36
C ASN A 299 -10.80 -15.05 15.91
N HIS A 300 -9.90 -14.12 16.19
CA HIS A 300 -8.57 -14.37 16.78
C HIS A 300 -7.58 -15.13 15.88
N ASN A 301 -7.81 -15.21 14.57
CA ASN A 301 -6.86 -15.78 13.61
C ASN A 301 -6.00 -14.70 12.94
N VAL A 302 -4.96 -14.23 13.62
CA VAL A 302 -4.09 -13.12 13.17
C VAL A 302 -3.40 -13.42 11.84
N ASP A 303 -2.93 -14.65 11.62
CA ASP A 303 -2.28 -15.01 10.36
C ASP A 303 -3.29 -15.07 9.19
N GLY A 304 -4.52 -15.52 9.48
CA GLY A 304 -5.62 -15.49 8.52
C GLY A 304 -6.00 -14.08 8.07
N GLU A 305 -5.83 -13.05 8.91
CA GLU A 305 -6.12 -11.65 8.56
C GLU A 305 -5.24 -11.16 7.40
N SER A 306 -3.94 -11.49 7.43
CA SER A 306 -3.01 -11.11 6.37
C SER A 306 -3.36 -11.80 5.05
N HIS A 307 -3.69 -13.09 5.08
CA HIS A 307 -4.11 -13.83 3.88
C HIS A 307 -5.42 -13.29 3.30
N TRP A 308 -6.42 -13.04 4.16
CA TRP A 308 -7.69 -12.45 3.79
C TRP A 308 -7.50 -11.07 3.15
N ALA A 309 -6.68 -10.21 3.76
CA ALA A 309 -6.41 -8.86 3.27
C ALA A 309 -5.84 -8.86 1.84
N VAL A 310 -4.96 -9.80 1.50
CA VAL A 310 -4.42 -9.89 0.12
C VAL A 310 -5.51 -10.28 -0.89
N VAL A 311 -6.34 -11.27 -0.57
CA VAL A 311 -7.43 -11.70 -1.47
C VAL A 311 -8.48 -10.59 -1.61
N GLN A 312 -8.80 -9.90 -0.52
CA GLN A 312 -9.70 -8.76 -0.55
C GLN A 312 -9.12 -7.61 -1.37
N ASN A 313 -7.85 -7.24 -1.18
CA ASN A 313 -7.22 -6.19 -1.98
C ASN A 313 -7.16 -6.54 -3.47
N LEU A 314 -6.88 -7.80 -3.82
CA LEU A 314 -6.98 -8.29 -5.20
C LEU A 314 -8.41 -8.12 -5.75
N CYS A 315 -9.43 -8.44 -4.95
CA CYS A 315 -10.83 -8.26 -5.32
C CYS A 315 -11.15 -6.80 -5.60
N LEU A 316 -10.72 -5.89 -4.73
CA LEU A 316 -10.96 -4.45 -4.85
C LEU A 316 -10.29 -3.84 -6.09
N LEU A 317 -9.08 -4.32 -6.45
CA LEU A 317 -8.37 -3.87 -7.64
C LEU A 317 -9.02 -4.41 -8.93
N GLU A 318 -9.33 -5.70 -8.96
CA GLU A 318 -9.96 -6.34 -10.12
C GLU A 318 -11.39 -5.83 -10.34
N SER A 319 -12.14 -5.53 -9.27
CA SER A 319 -13.47 -4.93 -9.38
C SER A 319 -13.40 -3.52 -9.96
N ALA A 320 -12.43 -2.70 -9.55
CA ALA A 320 -12.22 -1.37 -10.12
C ALA A 320 -11.93 -1.43 -11.63
N LEU A 321 -11.07 -2.36 -12.06
CA LEU A 321 -10.74 -2.58 -13.48
C LEU A 321 -11.97 -3.03 -14.29
N LEU A 322 -12.75 -3.97 -13.76
CA LEU A 322 -13.98 -4.44 -14.41
C LEU A 322 -15.01 -3.33 -14.58
N GLN A 323 -15.23 -2.52 -13.54
CA GLN A 323 -16.17 -1.39 -13.60
C GLN A 323 -15.72 -0.32 -14.60
N HIS A 324 -14.42 -0.08 -14.75
CA HIS A 324 -13.89 0.85 -15.76
C HIS A 324 -14.22 0.37 -17.18
N ASP A 325 -14.00 -0.92 -17.46
CA ASP A 325 -14.28 -1.48 -18.78
C ASP A 325 -15.76 -1.49 -19.15
N GLU A 326 -16.65 -1.76 -18.20
CA GLU A 326 -18.09 -1.66 -18.42
C GLU A 326 -18.52 -0.24 -18.78
N ARG A 327 -17.96 0.77 -18.12
CA ARG A 327 -18.27 2.18 -18.38
C ARG A 327 -17.68 2.64 -19.69
N ALA A 328 -16.43 2.28 -19.98
CA ALA A 328 -15.82 2.53 -21.28
C ALA A 328 -16.69 1.92 -22.38
N ALA A 329 -17.23 0.70 -22.18
CA ALA A 329 -18.16 0.04 -23.09
C ALA A 329 -19.50 0.77 -23.23
N LYS A 330 -20.08 1.34 -22.17
CA LYS A 330 -21.32 2.14 -22.23
C LYS A 330 -21.12 3.49 -22.92
N SER A 331 -20.09 4.27 -22.54
CA SER A 331 -19.86 5.65 -23.01
C SER A 331 -19.80 5.79 -24.54
N SER A 332 -19.11 4.89 -25.24
CA SER A 332 -19.04 4.97 -26.71
C SER A 332 -20.12 4.20 -27.48
N VAL A 333 -21.03 3.46 -26.81
CA VAL A 333 -22.25 2.98 -27.49
C VAL A 333 -23.13 4.17 -27.85
N ASP A 334 -23.10 5.23 -27.04
CA ASP A 334 -23.75 6.51 -27.35
C ASP A 334 -23.05 7.31 -28.46
N ALA A 335 -21.83 6.95 -28.85
CA ALA A 335 -21.01 7.74 -29.78
C ALA A 335 -20.83 7.13 -31.18
N THR A 336 -20.89 5.79 -31.36
CA THR A 336 -20.79 5.16 -32.70
C THR A 336 -21.35 3.72 -32.74
N GLU A 337 -22.18 3.47 -33.75
CA GLU A 337 -22.90 2.23 -34.05
C GLU A 337 -21.97 1.17 -34.71
N HIS A 338 -20.92 0.66 -34.05
CA HIS A 338 -20.08 -0.45 -34.59
C HIS A 338 -19.60 -1.46 -33.52
N PRO A 339 -19.40 -2.75 -33.86
CA PRO A 339 -19.37 -3.88 -32.91
C PRO A 339 -18.02 -4.15 -32.22
N ARG A 340 -16.98 -3.34 -32.44
CA ARG A 340 -15.63 -3.58 -31.87
C ARG A 340 -15.55 -3.44 -30.34
N LYS A 341 -16.63 -2.98 -29.70
CA LYS A 341 -16.62 -2.48 -28.32
C LYS A 341 -16.99 -3.50 -27.24
N ARG A 342 -17.85 -4.47 -27.55
CA ARG A 342 -18.25 -5.54 -26.61
C ARG A 342 -17.10 -6.53 -26.31
N GLN A 343 -15.96 -6.36 -26.97
CA GLN A 343 -14.79 -7.23 -26.87
C GLN A 343 -13.94 -6.96 -25.62
N ARG A 344 -13.82 -5.70 -25.15
CA ARG A 344 -12.89 -5.33 -24.05
C ARG A 344 -13.39 -5.65 -22.63
N THR A 345 -14.65 -5.44 -22.31
CA THR A 345 -15.23 -5.93 -21.03
C THR A 345 -15.19 -7.46 -20.95
N ARG A 346 -15.36 -8.12 -22.10
CA ARG A 346 -15.12 -9.56 -22.24
C ARG A 346 -13.65 -9.92 -22.04
N GLU A 347 -12.68 -9.05 -22.35
CA GLU A 347 -11.25 -9.32 -22.20
C GLU A 347 -10.81 -9.42 -20.72
N HIS A 348 -11.36 -8.65 -19.78
CA HIS A 348 -10.98 -8.75 -18.36
C HIS A 348 -11.70 -9.89 -17.61
N LEU A 349 -12.99 -10.11 -17.88
CA LEU A 349 -13.62 -11.39 -17.48
C LEU A 349 -12.92 -12.57 -18.16
N SER A 350 -12.39 -12.39 -19.38
CA SER A 350 -11.53 -13.41 -20.00
C SER A 350 -10.21 -13.57 -19.28
N ARG A 351 -9.62 -12.53 -18.68
CA ARG A 351 -8.40 -12.62 -17.87
C ARG A 351 -8.64 -13.49 -16.64
N LEU A 352 -9.71 -13.27 -15.88
CA LEU A 352 -10.06 -14.15 -14.75
C LEU A 352 -10.35 -15.58 -15.23
N ARG A 353 -11.09 -15.74 -16.34
CA ARG A 353 -11.36 -17.06 -16.95
C ARG A 353 -10.10 -17.77 -17.41
N LEU A 354 -9.14 -17.06 -18.01
CA LEU A 354 -7.85 -17.59 -18.42
C LEU A 354 -7.05 -18.07 -17.19
N LYS A 355 -7.12 -17.34 -16.07
CA LYS A 355 -6.51 -17.75 -14.80
C LYS A 355 -7.20 -18.98 -14.20
N LEU A 356 -8.52 -19.10 -14.30
CA LEU A 356 -9.27 -20.30 -13.88
C LEU A 356 -8.95 -21.55 -14.72
N HIS A 357 -8.68 -21.38 -16.03
CA HIS A 357 -8.24 -22.46 -16.92
C HIS A 357 -6.72 -22.70 -16.91
N SER A 358 -5.98 -21.97 -16.07
CA SER A 358 -4.53 -22.13 -16.01
C SER A 358 -4.17 -23.54 -15.56
N LYS A 359 -3.15 -24.11 -16.19
CA LYS A 359 -2.55 -25.39 -15.75
C LYS A 359 -1.76 -25.24 -14.45
N ASP A 360 -1.40 -24.02 -14.09
CA ASP A 360 -0.77 -23.72 -12.81
C ASP A 360 -1.84 -23.74 -11.70
N VAL A 361 -1.77 -24.79 -10.87
CA VAL A 361 -2.65 -24.99 -9.71
C VAL A 361 -2.64 -23.78 -8.78
N GLY A 362 -1.50 -23.10 -8.63
CA GLY A 362 -1.37 -21.92 -7.80
C GLY A 362 -2.21 -20.75 -8.32
N ILE A 363 -2.18 -20.50 -9.63
CA ILE A 363 -2.96 -19.45 -10.29
C ILE A 363 -4.45 -19.81 -10.28
N GLN A 364 -4.78 -21.05 -10.61
CA GLN A 364 -6.17 -21.54 -10.63
C GLN A 364 -6.82 -21.40 -9.24
N ARG A 365 -6.14 -21.82 -8.17
CA ARG A 365 -6.65 -21.68 -6.79
C ARG A 365 -6.84 -20.23 -6.38
N THR A 366 -5.90 -19.35 -6.71
CA THR A 366 -6.06 -17.92 -6.43
C THR A 366 -7.28 -17.36 -7.15
N ALA A 367 -7.50 -17.75 -8.41
CA ALA A 367 -8.67 -17.32 -9.16
C ALA A 367 -9.99 -17.85 -8.57
N LEU A 368 -10.02 -19.08 -8.08
CA LEU A 368 -11.18 -19.65 -7.39
C LEU A 368 -11.50 -18.91 -6.08
N GLN A 369 -10.47 -18.63 -5.26
CA GLN A 369 -10.63 -17.85 -4.03
C GLN A 369 -11.13 -16.43 -4.32
N LEU A 370 -10.52 -15.77 -5.30
CA LEU A 370 -10.90 -14.43 -5.70
C LEU A 370 -12.34 -14.37 -6.23
N MET A 371 -12.77 -15.38 -6.99
CA MET A 371 -14.15 -15.47 -7.49
C MET A 371 -15.17 -15.43 -6.35
N ALA A 372 -14.89 -16.09 -5.22
CA ALA A 372 -15.77 -16.08 -4.05
C ALA A 372 -15.93 -14.69 -3.41
N PHE A 373 -14.96 -13.79 -3.62
CA PHE A 373 -14.95 -12.41 -3.14
C PHE A 373 -15.60 -11.45 -4.15
N LEU A 374 -15.29 -11.59 -5.45
CA LEU A 374 -15.73 -10.68 -6.52
C LEU A 374 -17.24 -10.60 -6.73
N ILE A 375 -17.97 -11.64 -6.32
CA ILE A 375 -19.42 -11.75 -6.55
C ILE A 375 -20.20 -10.57 -5.94
N ASP A 376 -19.79 -10.04 -4.78
CA ASP A 376 -20.47 -8.89 -4.16
C ASP A 376 -20.08 -7.56 -4.82
N SER A 377 -18.84 -7.44 -5.31
CA SER A 377 -18.27 -6.18 -5.81
C SER A 377 -18.58 -5.91 -7.29
N CYS A 378 -18.83 -6.94 -8.08
CA CYS A 378 -18.91 -6.82 -9.54
C CYS A 378 -20.30 -7.02 -10.15
N GLY A 379 -21.29 -7.51 -9.40
CA GLY A 379 -22.63 -7.76 -9.97
C GLY A 379 -22.55 -8.55 -11.27
N LEU A 380 -21.99 -9.76 -11.21
CA LEU A 380 -21.77 -10.61 -12.40
C LEU A 380 -23.05 -10.70 -13.24
N SER A 381 -22.97 -10.34 -14.51
CA SER A 381 -24.08 -10.43 -15.46
C SER A 381 -24.59 -11.87 -15.58
N ASP A 382 -25.91 -12.05 -15.68
CA ASP A 382 -26.56 -13.35 -15.90
C ASP A 382 -26.06 -14.06 -17.17
N GLU A 383 -25.51 -13.31 -18.16
CA GLU A 383 -24.94 -13.89 -19.38
C GLU A 383 -23.62 -14.66 -19.13
N ASP A 384 -22.84 -14.28 -18.12
CA ASP A 384 -21.55 -14.91 -17.82
C ASP A 384 -21.67 -16.11 -16.87
N LEU A 385 -22.84 -16.27 -16.25
CA LEU A 385 -23.16 -17.34 -15.31
C LEU A 385 -22.91 -18.75 -15.86
N PRO A 386 -23.47 -19.14 -17.03
CA PRO A 386 -23.34 -20.51 -17.51
C PRO A 386 -21.87 -20.88 -17.75
N LEU A 387 -21.08 -19.91 -18.20
CA LEU A 387 -19.67 -20.07 -18.50
C LEU A 387 -18.85 -20.27 -17.22
N PHE A 388 -19.14 -19.53 -16.14
CA PHE A 388 -18.46 -19.73 -14.86
C PHE A 388 -18.87 -21.04 -14.20
N LEU A 389 -20.14 -21.46 -14.28
CA LEU A 389 -20.59 -22.73 -13.74
C LEU A 389 -19.97 -23.93 -14.46
N GLU A 390 -19.80 -23.88 -15.77
CA GLU A 390 -19.09 -24.94 -16.52
C GLU A 390 -17.65 -25.13 -16.02
N ILE A 391 -16.96 -24.02 -15.75
CA ILE A 391 -15.60 -24.05 -15.20
C ILE A 391 -15.60 -24.58 -13.77
N LEU A 392 -16.51 -24.09 -12.92
CA LEU A 392 -16.61 -24.50 -11.52
C LEU A 392 -16.96 -25.98 -11.40
N THR A 393 -17.90 -26.49 -12.19
CA THR A 393 -18.26 -27.92 -12.20
C THR A 393 -17.07 -28.81 -12.57
N THR A 394 -16.26 -28.37 -13.53
CA THR A 394 -14.99 -29.04 -13.86
C THR A 394 -14.01 -29.03 -12.68
N CYS A 395 -13.88 -27.90 -11.98
CA CYS A 395 -13.00 -27.76 -10.82
C CYS A 395 -13.48 -28.53 -9.58
N VAL A 396 -14.80 -28.73 -9.42
CA VAL A 396 -15.38 -29.57 -8.36
C VAL A 396 -15.00 -31.03 -8.54
N GLY A 397 -14.85 -31.49 -9.79
CA GLY A 397 -14.36 -32.83 -10.11
C GLY A 397 -12.84 -33.01 -10.00
N ASP A 398 -12.09 -31.99 -9.57
CA ASP A 398 -10.64 -32.06 -9.45
C ASP A 398 -10.21 -33.07 -8.37
N LYS A 399 -9.05 -33.72 -8.57
CA LYS A 399 -8.51 -34.70 -7.61
C LYS A 399 -8.06 -34.05 -6.31
N SER A 400 -7.76 -32.76 -6.31
CA SER A 400 -7.34 -32.02 -5.14
C SER A 400 -8.56 -31.58 -4.33
N PRO A 401 -8.69 -32.04 -3.07
CA PRO A 401 -9.83 -31.67 -2.23
C PRO A 401 -9.88 -30.16 -1.95
N ILE A 402 -8.73 -29.49 -1.96
CA ILE A 402 -8.62 -28.04 -1.75
C ILE A 402 -9.25 -27.28 -2.94
N THR A 403 -8.88 -27.65 -4.16
CA THR A 403 -9.41 -27.04 -5.38
C THR A 403 -10.92 -27.27 -5.48
N ALA A 404 -11.37 -28.51 -5.27
CA ALA A 404 -12.78 -28.85 -5.26
C ALA A 404 -13.56 -28.07 -4.20
N SER A 405 -13.02 -27.95 -2.98
CA SER A 405 -13.69 -27.21 -1.90
C SER A 405 -13.81 -25.71 -2.20
N TRP A 406 -12.77 -25.07 -2.72
CA TRP A 406 -12.85 -23.66 -3.13
C TRP A 406 -13.80 -23.44 -4.31
N ALA A 407 -13.88 -24.38 -5.25
CA ALA A 407 -14.85 -24.33 -6.34
C ALA A 407 -16.30 -24.42 -5.81
N LEU A 408 -16.56 -25.30 -4.83
CA LEU A 408 -17.85 -25.38 -4.16
C LEU A 408 -18.20 -24.08 -3.42
N VAL A 409 -17.24 -23.47 -2.71
CA VAL A 409 -17.45 -22.19 -2.02
C VAL A 409 -17.78 -21.08 -3.02
N ALA A 410 -17.04 -20.97 -4.13
CA ALA A 410 -17.30 -19.98 -5.17
C ALA A 410 -18.70 -20.18 -5.81
N ALA A 411 -19.09 -21.44 -6.08
CA ALA A 411 -20.42 -21.76 -6.59
C ALA A 411 -21.53 -21.40 -5.59
N ALA A 412 -21.35 -21.74 -4.31
CA ALA A 412 -22.32 -21.42 -3.27
C ALA A 412 -22.48 -19.91 -3.06
N ARG A 413 -21.37 -19.16 -3.12
CA ARG A 413 -21.38 -17.69 -3.08
C ARG A 413 -22.19 -17.09 -4.22
N TYR A 414 -22.06 -17.66 -5.42
CA TYR A 414 -22.79 -17.19 -6.58
C TYR A 414 -24.30 -17.38 -6.40
N VAL A 415 -24.73 -18.59 -5.99
CA VAL A 415 -26.14 -18.89 -5.72
C VAL A 415 -26.70 -17.99 -4.61
N TRP A 416 -25.92 -17.75 -3.56
CA TRP A 416 -26.33 -16.86 -2.48
C TRP A 416 -26.59 -15.44 -2.99
N ALA A 417 -25.70 -14.91 -3.83
CA ALA A 417 -25.85 -13.58 -4.39
C ALA A 417 -27.06 -13.50 -5.31
N SER A 418 -27.27 -14.47 -6.20
CA SER A 418 -28.43 -14.47 -7.09
C SER A 418 -29.73 -14.47 -6.29
N VAL A 419 -29.92 -15.41 -5.35
CA VAL A 419 -31.13 -15.48 -4.51
C VAL A 419 -31.37 -14.18 -3.73
N PHE A 420 -30.32 -13.56 -3.20
CA PHE A 420 -30.44 -12.30 -2.46
C PHE A 420 -30.82 -11.12 -3.36
N PHE A 421 -30.27 -11.03 -4.58
CA PHE A 421 -30.66 -10.03 -5.58
C PHE A 421 -32.13 -10.20 -6.03
N TRP A 422 -32.60 -11.44 -6.23
CA TRP A 422 -34.02 -11.72 -6.53
C TRP A 422 -34.92 -11.30 -5.36
N SER A 423 -34.55 -11.60 -4.11
CA SER A 423 -35.33 -11.21 -2.92
C SER A 423 -35.43 -9.69 -2.71
N GLN A 424 -34.41 -8.91 -3.09
CA GLN A 424 -34.49 -7.44 -3.00
C GLN A 424 -35.32 -6.81 -4.12
N SER A 425 -35.39 -7.45 -5.29
CA SER A 425 -36.19 -7.02 -6.43
C SER A 425 -37.69 -7.08 -6.12
N ASP A 426 -38.12 -8.12 -5.42
CA ASP A 426 -39.51 -8.30 -4.98
C ASP A 426 -39.92 -7.36 -3.84
N THR A 427 -38.98 -6.78 -3.10
CA THR A 427 -39.29 -5.77 -2.07
C THR A 427 -39.42 -4.34 -2.60
N LYS A 428 -39.11 -4.09 -3.87
CA LYS A 428 -39.29 -2.78 -4.52
C LYS A 428 -40.59 -2.67 -5.34
N SER A 429 -41.47 -3.66 -5.28
CA SER A 429 -42.74 -3.73 -6.01
C SER A 429 -43.99 -3.54 -5.13
N TRP A 430 -43.90 -2.68 -4.11
CA TRP A 430 -45.06 -2.21 -3.33
C TRP A 430 -45.02 -0.70 -3.12
#